data_AF-A0A5Y6RQK1-F1
#
_entry.id   AF-A0A5Y6RQK1-F1
#
_cell.length_a   1.000
_cell.length_b   1.000
_cell.length_c   1.000
_cell.angle_alpha   90.00
_cell.angle_beta   90.00
_cell.angle_gamma   90.00
#
_symmetry.space_group_name_H-M   'P 1'
#
loop_
_entity.id
_entity.type
_entity.pdbx_description
1 polymer ?
#
loop_
_entity_poly.entity_id
_entity_poly.type
_entity_poly.pdbx_seq_one_letter_code
_entity_poly.pdbx_strand_id
1 'polypeptide(L)'
;IAPWYVDGVIDNSGTVLPLLECIIGKDLSRPEFFFSDLNKLVGMFIKTYWTREDERLSYFFTNENYMIRSLLNSSHLTIQASVNKNIILVSYHSLKDPFNTAKDKQTLFLAYKELGYDATLHLIKDESEIDGRFIKDLNHGMRITDKALFRKE
;
A
#
# COMPACT_ATOMS: atom_id res chain seq x y z
N ILE A 1 7.16 -8.59 0.84
CA ILE A 1 6.49 -9.86 1.24
C ILE A 1 7.49 -10.98 0.97
N ALA A 2 7.49 -12.04 1.77
CA ALA A 2 8.28 -13.25 1.51
C ALA A 2 7.33 -14.33 0.93
N PRO A 3 6.95 -14.24 -0.36
CA PRO A 3 5.89 -15.06 -0.95
C PRO A 3 6.20 -16.56 -0.96
N TRP A 4 7.44 -16.97 -0.72
CA TRP A 4 7.82 -18.39 -0.63
C TRP A 4 7.47 -19.05 0.72
N TYR A 5 6.98 -18.30 1.71
CA TYR A 5 6.53 -18.85 3.00
C TYR A 5 5.01 -18.99 3.14
N VAL A 6 4.25 -18.60 2.11
CA VAL A 6 2.78 -18.61 2.12
C VAL A 6 2.25 -19.06 0.76
N ASP A 7 1.07 -19.67 0.73
CA ASP A 7 0.42 -20.10 -0.52
C ASP A 7 -0.31 -18.96 -1.24
N GLY A 8 -0.59 -17.87 -0.52
CA GLY A 8 -1.25 -16.70 -1.09
C GLY A 8 -1.11 -15.44 -0.25
N VAL A 9 -1.35 -14.30 -0.91
CA VAL A 9 -1.47 -12.98 -0.29
C VAL A 9 -2.80 -12.40 -0.71
N ILE A 10 -3.62 -12.05 0.28
CA ILE A 10 -4.85 -11.29 0.08
C ILE A 10 -4.65 -9.92 0.71
N ASP A 11 -4.92 -8.87 -0.06
CA ASP A 11 -4.73 -7.48 0.32
C ASP A 11 -6.00 -6.65 0.07
N ASN A 12 -6.24 -5.66 0.92
CA ASN A 12 -7.29 -4.67 0.72
C ASN A 12 -6.72 -3.27 0.96
N SER A 13 -6.75 -2.45 -0.08
CA SER A 13 -6.31 -1.05 -0.06
C SER A 13 -4.86 -0.80 0.39
N GLY A 14 -4.03 -1.82 0.57
CA GLY A 14 -2.65 -1.64 1.01
C GLY A 14 -1.84 -0.82 0.02
N THR A 15 -0.96 0.04 0.52
CA THR A 15 -0.06 0.82 -0.36
C THR A 15 1.10 -0.06 -0.84
N VAL A 16 1.58 0.20 -2.06
CA VAL A 16 2.69 -0.58 -2.65
C VAL A 16 4.03 0.14 -2.56
N LEU A 17 4.00 1.47 -2.43
CA LEU A 17 5.13 2.31 -2.09
C LEU A 17 5.01 2.77 -0.63
N PRO A 18 6.13 3.06 0.05
CA PRO A 18 6.10 3.57 1.41
C PRO A 18 5.43 4.96 1.46
N LEU A 19 4.45 5.16 2.34
CA LEU A 19 3.96 6.51 2.65
C LEU A 19 5.03 7.24 3.45
N LEU A 20 5.70 8.20 2.82
CA LEU A 20 6.82 8.91 3.45
C LEU A 20 6.35 9.82 4.58
N GLU A 21 5.13 10.32 4.52
CA GLU A 21 4.47 11.11 5.55
C GLU A 21 4.47 10.34 6.89
N CYS A 22 4.25 9.03 6.85
CA CYS A 22 4.26 8.16 8.03
C CYS A 22 5.66 7.74 8.52
N ILE A 23 6.72 8.10 7.80
CA ILE A 23 8.10 7.68 8.10
C ILE A 23 8.97 8.90 8.44
N ILE A 24 9.07 9.86 7.51
CA ILE A 24 9.86 11.08 7.60
C ILE A 24 9.01 12.33 7.32
N GLY A 25 7.71 12.29 7.61
CA GLY A 25 6.77 13.38 7.30
C GLY A 25 7.19 14.72 7.91
N LYS A 26 7.77 14.70 9.13
CA LYS A 26 8.28 15.90 9.79
C LYS A 26 9.36 16.59 8.97
N ASP A 27 10.36 15.84 8.52
CA ASP A 27 11.49 16.34 7.71
C ASP A 27 11.02 16.86 6.34
N LEU A 28 9.97 16.24 5.79
CA LEU A 28 9.33 16.68 4.55
C LEU A 28 8.33 17.83 4.76
N SER A 29 8.05 18.23 6.00
CA SER A 29 6.96 19.15 6.36
C SER A 29 5.60 18.74 5.77
N ARG A 30 5.33 17.42 5.75
CA ARG A 30 4.08 16.82 5.28
C ARG A 30 3.38 16.09 6.41
N PRO A 31 2.42 16.73 7.09
CA PRO A 31 1.60 16.10 8.12
C PRO A 31 0.73 15.00 7.51
N GLU A 32 0.61 13.85 8.18
CA GLU A 32 -0.30 12.77 7.75
C GLU A 32 -1.73 12.97 8.24
N PHE A 33 -1.95 13.81 9.26
CA PHE A 33 -3.27 14.11 9.78
C PHE A 33 -3.46 15.62 9.97
N PHE A 34 -4.67 16.09 9.63
CA PHE A 34 -5.06 17.48 9.81
C PHE A 34 -6.27 17.57 10.73
N PHE A 35 -6.15 18.41 11.75
CA PHE A 35 -7.28 18.86 12.55
C PHE A 35 -7.63 20.29 12.13
N SER A 36 -8.87 20.50 11.67
CA SER A 36 -9.37 21.82 11.32
C SER A 36 -10.57 22.21 12.19
N ASP A 37 -10.59 23.48 12.58
CA ASP A 37 -11.71 24.17 13.23
C ASP A 37 -11.86 25.57 12.58
N LEU A 38 -12.90 26.33 12.92
CA LEU A 38 -13.33 27.58 12.26
C LEU A 38 -12.19 28.57 11.94
N ASN A 39 -11.16 28.64 12.79
CA ASN A 39 -10.02 29.56 12.62
C ASN A 39 -8.65 28.89 12.74
N LYS A 40 -8.56 27.56 12.73
CA LYS A 40 -7.31 26.84 12.99
C LYS A 40 -7.17 25.63 12.07
N LEU A 41 -5.99 25.47 11.50
CA LEU A 41 -5.55 24.24 10.85
C LEU A 41 -4.29 23.77 11.56
N VAL A 42 -4.35 22.58 12.14
CA VAL A 42 -3.23 21.94 12.85
C VAL A 42 -2.84 20.70 12.06
N GLY A 43 -1.63 20.71 11.50
CA GLY A 43 -0.99 19.52 10.95
C GLY A 43 -0.33 18.72 12.08
N MET A 44 -0.60 17.42 12.12
CA MET A 44 -0.04 16.48 13.09
C MET A 44 0.91 15.52 12.38
N PHE A 45 1.99 15.16 13.09
CA PHE A 45 3.03 14.27 12.58
C PHE A 45 3.12 13.02 13.45
N ILE A 46 3.30 11.85 12.82
CA ILE A 46 3.64 10.61 13.53
C ILE A 46 5.01 10.83 14.14
N LYS A 47 5.12 10.53 15.43
CA LYS A 47 6.42 10.51 16.11
C LYS A 47 7.20 9.28 15.66
N THR A 48 8.21 9.49 14.83
CA THR A 48 9.17 8.45 14.41
C THR A 48 10.58 8.80 14.90
N TYR A 49 11.49 7.83 14.86
CA TYR A 49 12.92 8.09 14.99
C TYR A 49 13.61 8.39 13.66
N TRP A 50 12.95 8.08 12.54
CA TRP A 50 13.52 8.21 11.21
C TRP A 50 13.73 9.67 10.84
N THR A 51 14.86 9.95 10.19
CA THR A 51 15.18 11.30 9.71
C THR A 51 15.99 11.27 8.42
N ARG A 52 15.92 12.33 7.62
CA ARG A 52 16.77 12.61 6.46
C ARG A 52 17.65 13.85 6.68
N GLU A 53 17.73 14.37 7.91
CA GLU A 53 18.49 15.58 8.24
C GLU A 53 20.01 15.39 8.19
N ASP A 54 20.55 14.32 8.78
CA ASP A 54 21.99 14.03 8.83
C ASP A 54 22.26 12.52 8.69
N GLU A 55 23.08 12.16 7.70
CA GLU A 55 23.47 10.78 7.38
C GLU A 55 24.27 10.07 8.48
N ARG A 56 24.85 10.83 9.43
CA ARG A 56 25.62 10.29 10.56
C ARG A 56 24.74 9.75 11.68
N LEU A 57 23.45 10.10 11.67
CA LEU A 57 22.51 9.67 12.69
C LEU A 57 22.13 8.20 12.50
N SER A 58 22.03 7.45 13.60
CA SER A 58 21.69 6.01 13.56
C SER A 58 20.32 5.70 12.96
N TYR A 59 19.42 6.69 12.91
CA TYR A 59 18.08 6.57 12.33
C TYR A 59 17.93 7.34 11.02
N PHE A 60 19.04 7.57 10.31
CA PHE A 60 18.97 8.15 8.98
C PHE A 60 18.22 7.21 8.02
N PHE A 61 17.17 7.71 7.37
CA PHE A 61 16.34 6.98 6.43
C PHE A 61 17.01 6.94 5.06
N THR A 62 17.90 5.97 4.89
CA THR A 62 18.66 5.72 3.66
C THR A 62 17.77 5.35 2.47
N ASN A 63 18.35 5.36 1.27
CA ASN A 63 17.66 4.88 0.07
C ASN A 63 17.32 3.39 0.23
N GLU A 64 18.20 2.62 0.84
CA GLU A 64 18.03 1.19 1.11
C GLU A 64 16.81 0.98 2.02
N ASN A 65 16.61 1.83 3.03
CA ASN A 65 15.41 1.76 3.89
C ASN A 65 14.12 1.98 3.10
N TYR A 66 14.12 2.87 2.11
CA TYR A 66 12.99 3.06 1.20
C TYR A 66 12.80 1.85 0.28
N MET A 67 13.89 1.36 -0.32
CA MET A 67 13.85 0.29 -1.32
C MET A 67 13.34 -1.02 -0.73
N ILE A 68 13.77 -1.42 0.47
CA ILE A 68 13.28 -2.65 1.13
C ILE A 68 11.79 -2.61 1.49
N ARG A 69 11.20 -1.41 1.58
CA ARG A 69 9.77 -1.21 1.86
C ARG A 69 8.93 -1.02 0.59
N SER A 70 9.57 -0.88 -0.57
CA SER A 70 8.89 -0.70 -1.85
C SER A 70 8.55 -2.06 -2.46
N LEU A 71 7.26 -2.41 -2.48
CA LEU A 71 6.78 -3.62 -3.15
C LEU A 71 6.94 -3.51 -4.67
N LEU A 72 6.76 -2.29 -5.21
CA LEU A 72 6.96 -1.98 -6.62
C LEU A 72 8.44 -1.71 -6.96
N ASN A 73 9.32 -2.65 -6.58
CA ASN A 73 10.75 -2.62 -6.90
C ASN A 73 11.07 -3.75 -7.89
N SER A 74 11.50 -3.41 -9.10
CA SER A 74 11.73 -4.38 -10.18
C SER A 74 12.75 -5.46 -9.85
N SER A 75 13.85 -5.09 -9.17
CA SER A 75 14.88 -6.04 -8.76
C SER A 75 14.34 -7.02 -7.73
N HIS A 76 13.59 -6.53 -6.73
CA HIS A 76 12.96 -7.37 -5.72
C HIS A 76 11.90 -8.30 -6.33
N LEU A 77 11.09 -7.81 -7.26
CA LEU A 77 10.06 -8.60 -7.95
C LEU A 77 10.69 -9.71 -8.80
N THR A 78 11.78 -9.40 -9.51
CA THR A 78 12.53 -10.37 -10.32
C THR A 78 13.13 -11.49 -9.47
N ILE A 79 13.74 -11.13 -8.33
CA ILE A 79 14.28 -12.12 -7.36
C ILE A 79 13.16 -12.97 -6.77
N GLN A 80 12.03 -12.37 -6.37
CA GLN A 80 10.88 -13.14 -5.87
C GLN A 80 10.40 -14.16 -6.92
N ALA A 81 10.30 -13.73 -8.17
CA ALA A 81 9.80 -14.56 -9.26
C ALA A 81 10.76 -15.69 -9.65
N SER A 82 12.07 -15.52 -9.45
CA SER A 82 13.05 -16.60 -9.67
C SER A 82 13.04 -17.65 -8.56
N VAL A 83 12.58 -17.30 -7.36
CA VAL A 83 12.50 -18.21 -6.20
C VAL A 83 11.22 -19.05 -6.23
N ASN A 84 10.05 -18.41 -6.30
CA ASN A 84 8.77 -19.12 -6.37
C ASN A 84 7.69 -18.25 -7.02
N LYS A 85 7.03 -18.79 -8.05
CA LYS A 85 5.88 -18.15 -8.72
C LYS A 85 4.53 -18.79 -8.38
N ASN A 86 4.55 -19.96 -7.74
CA ASN A 86 3.35 -20.68 -7.36
C ASN A 86 2.78 -20.08 -6.07
N ILE A 87 2.21 -18.89 -6.21
CA ILE A 87 1.53 -18.14 -5.17
C ILE A 87 0.37 -17.37 -5.79
N ILE A 88 -0.74 -17.33 -5.06
CA ILE A 88 -1.93 -16.56 -5.43
C ILE A 88 -1.84 -15.15 -4.83
N LEU A 89 -2.00 -14.12 -5.65
CA LEU A 89 -1.97 -12.72 -5.25
C LEU A 89 -3.32 -12.07 -5.58
N VAL A 90 -4.10 -11.73 -4.56
CA VAL A 90 -5.39 -11.04 -4.74
C VAL A 90 -5.36 -9.72 -4.01
N SER A 91 -5.81 -8.65 -4.67
CA SER A 91 -5.98 -7.34 -4.04
C SER A 91 -7.30 -6.70 -4.44
N TYR A 92 -7.93 -6.04 -3.48
CA TYR A 92 -9.05 -5.14 -3.69
C TYR A 92 -8.58 -3.70 -3.48
N HIS A 93 -8.92 -2.80 -4.41
CA HIS A 93 -8.54 -1.39 -4.29
C HIS A 93 -9.58 -0.48 -4.94
N SER A 94 -9.93 0.62 -4.28
CA SER A 94 -10.79 1.64 -4.88
C SER A 94 -9.98 2.58 -5.77
N LEU A 95 -10.48 2.88 -6.97
CA LEU A 95 -9.91 3.91 -7.82
C LEU A 95 -10.09 5.32 -7.22
N LYS A 96 -11.04 5.48 -6.30
CA LYS A 96 -11.31 6.72 -5.56
C LYS A 96 -10.72 6.73 -4.15
N ASP A 97 -9.79 5.80 -3.85
CA ASP A 97 -9.09 5.77 -2.57
C ASP A 97 -8.40 7.14 -2.33
N PRO A 98 -8.65 7.81 -1.18
CA PRO A 98 -8.13 9.15 -0.91
C PRO A 98 -6.58 9.21 -0.86
N PHE A 99 -5.90 8.08 -0.66
CA PHE A 99 -4.44 8.03 -0.70
C PHE A 99 -3.87 8.02 -2.13
N ASN A 100 -4.74 7.92 -3.15
CA ASN A 100 -4.36 7.97 -4.57
C ASN A 100 -3.30 6.92 -4.99
N THR A 101 -3.28 5.76 -4.32
CA THR A 101 -2.32 4.67 -4.57
C THR A 101 -2.80 3.62 -5.57
N ALA A 102 -4.00 3.81 -6.12
CA ALA A 102 -4.61 2.87 -7.07
C ALA A 102 -3.76 2.68 -8.33
N LYS A 103 -3.07 3.72 -8.79
CA LYS A 103 -2.19 3.64 -9.96
C LYS A 103 -0.98 2.74 -9.68
N ASP A 104 -0.30 2.93 -8.55
CA ASP A 104 0.86 2.13 -8.19
C ASP A 104 0.46 0.66 -7.98
N LYS A 105 -0.73 0.42 -7.38
CA LYS A 105 -1.31 -0.93 -7.24
C LYS A 105 -1.54 -1.59 -8.61
N GLN A 106 -2.10 -0.87 -9.57
CA GLN A 106 -2.26 -1.37 -10.95
C GLN A 106 -0.91 -1.73 -11.57
N THR A 107 0.10 -0.87 -11.44
CA THR A 107 1.45 -1.15 -11.97
C THR A 107 2.06 -2.39 -11.32
N LEU A 108 1.91 -2.57 -10.00
CA LEU A 108 2.39 -3.77 -9.32
C LEU A 108 1.73 -5.04 -9.84
N PHE A 109 0.40 -5.04 -10.01
CA PHE A 109 -0.32 -6.22 -10.48
C PHE A 109 -0.07 -6.53 -11.96
N LEU A 110 0.19 -5.53 -12.80
CA LEU A 110 0.69 -5.73 -14.16
C LEU A 110 2.05 -6.42 -14.14
N ALA A 111 2.99 -5.93 -13.32
CA ALA A 111 4.30 -6.56 -13.17
C ALA A 111 4.22 -8.00 -12.65
N TYR A 112 3.32 -8.29 -11.69
CA TYR A 112 3.10 -9.67 -11.24
C TYR A 112 2.61 -10.58 -12.37
N LYS A 113 1.65 -10.12 -13.18
CA LYS A 113 1.18 -10.91 -14.33
C LYS A 113 2.28 -11.14 -15.37
N GLU A 114 3.07 -10.12 -15.69
CA GLU A 114 4.21 -10.24 -16.61
C GLU A 114 5.27 -11.22 -16.12
N LEU A 115 5.48 -11.28 -14.80
CA LEU A 115 6.42 -12.23 -14.18
C LEU A 115 5.86 -13.66 -14.09
N GLY A 116 4.59 -13.89 -14.41
CA GLY A 116 3.94 -15.19 -14.46
C GLY A 116 3.31 -15.65 -13.15
N TYR A 117 2.95 -14.72 -12.26
CA TYR A 117 2.18 -15.02 -11.05
C TYR A 117 0.68 -15.17 -11.35
N ASP A 118 -0.02 -15.94 -10.52
CA ASP A 118 -1.48 -15.88 -10.44
C ASP A 118 -1.87 -14.64 -9.64
N ALA A 119 -2.15 -13.54 -10.35
CA ALA A 119 -2.36 -12.22 -9.74
C ALA A 119 -3.66 -11.56 -10.23
N THR A 120 -4.56 -11.25 -9.30
CA THR A 120 -5.84 -10.59 -9.56
C THR A 120 -5.98 -9.30 -8.77
N LEU A 121 -6.13 -8.18 -9.47
CA LEU A 121 -6.51 -6.90 -8.90
C LEU A 121 -7.98 -6.63 -9.18
N HIS A 122 -8.80 -6.62 -8.15
CA HIS A 122 -10.15 -6.09 -8.17
C HIS A 122 -10.07 -4.56 -7.97
N LEU A 123 -10.05 -3.83 -9.08
CA LEU A 123 -10.08 -2.37 -9.06
C LEU A 123 -11.53 -1.88 -9.17
N ILE A 124 -12.03 -1.28 -8.09
CA ILE A 124 -13.41 -0.81 -7.98
C ILE A 124 -13.43 0.65 -8.45
N LYS A 125 -14.21 0.94 -9.49
CA LYS A 125 -14.13 2.20 -10.25
C LYS A 125 -15.11 3.25 -9.76
N ASP A 126 -16.35 2.84 -9.52
CA ASP A 126 -17.45 3.75 -9.24
C ASP A 126 -18.55 3.10 -8.41
N GLU A 127 -19.57 3.89 -8.09
CA GLU A 127 -20.64 3.56 -7.15
C GLU A 127 -21.51 2.40 -7.64
N SER A 128 -21.48 2.06 -8.94
CA SER A 128 -22.23 0.92 -9.49
C SER A 128 -21.73 -0.44 -8.97
N GLU A 129 -20.50 -0.49 -8.46
CA GLU A 129 -19.88 -1.70 -7.90
C GLU A 129 -20.09 -1.82 -6.38
N ILE A 130 -20.81 -0.88 -5.75
CA ILE A 130 -21.18 -0.94 -4.32
C ILE A 130 -22.39 -1.87 -4.17
N ASP A 131 -22.21 -2.98 -3.44
CA ASP A 131 -23.27 -3.95 -3.15
C ASP A 131 -23.90 -3.77 -1.75
N GLY A 132 -23.35 -2.85 -0.94
CA GLY A 132 -23.79 -2.57 0.42
C GLY A 132 -23.52 -3.70 1.44
N ARG A 133 -22.86 -4.78 1.02
CA ARG A 133 -22.57 -5.97 1.84
C ARG A 133 -21.08 -6.24 1.92
N PHE A 134 -20.46 -6.55 0.79
CA PHE A 134 -19.03 -6.75 0.66
C PHE A 134 -18.34 -5.40 0.47
N ILE A 135 -18.67 -4.67 -0.60
CA ILE A 135 -18.19 -3.32 -0.89
C ILE A 135 -19.26 -2.33 -0.44
N LYS A 136 -18.94 -1.46 0.53
CA LYS A 136 -19.94 -0.56 1.14
C LYS A 136 -19.73 0.91 0.80
N ASP A 137 -18.51 1.29 0.43
CA ASP A 137 -18.17 2.61 -0.09
C ASP A 137 -16.93 2.51 -1.01
N LEU A 138 -16.47 3.66 -1.52
CA LEU A 138 -15.28 3.78 -2.35
C LEU A 138 -14.11 4.42 -1.59
N ASN A 139 -14.22 4.58 -0.27
CA ASN A 139 -13.13 5.11 0.54
C ASN A 139 -12.05 4.03 0.72
N HIS A 140 -10.99 4.40 1.44
CA HIS A 140 -9.93 3.46 1.78
C HIS A 140 -10.48 2.20 2.49
N GLY A 141 -10.13 1.03 1.96
CA GLY A 141 -10.56 -0.28 2.45
C GLY A 141 -12.00 -0.68 2.08
N MET A 142 -12.79 0.21 1.45
CA MET A 142 -14.17 -0.02 0.99
C MET A 142 -15.13 -0.58 2.07
N ARG A 143 -14.72 -0.44 3.34
CA ARG A 143 -15.30 -1.08 4.55
C ARG A 143 -15.50 -2.60 4.41
N ILE A 144 -14.66 -3.26 3.61
CA ILE A 144 -14.54 -4.72 3.58
C ILE A 144 -13.82 -5.14 4.88
N THR A 145 -14.46 -5.99 5.66
CA THR A 145 -13.83 -6.56 6.87
C THR A 145 -12.97 -7.75 6.49
N ASP A 146 -11.88 -8.01 7.21
CA ASP A 146 -11.03 -9.19 7.02
C ASP A 146 -11.85 -10.50 6.97
N LYS A 147 -12.82 -10.66 7.88
CA LYS A 147 -13.72 -11.83 7.90
C LYS A 147 -14.53 -12.01 6.61
N ALA A 148 -14.93 -10.91 5.97
CA ALA A 148 -15.67 -10.96 4.71
C ALA A 148 -14.73 -11.28 3.54
N LEU A 149 -13.53 -10.69 3.57
CA LEU A 149 -12.47 -10.93 2.59
C LEU A 149 -12.03 -12.41 2.58
N PHE A 150 -11.70 -12.98 3.75
CA PHE A 150 -11.34 -14.39 3.90
C PHE A 150 -12.47 -15.40 3.67
N ARG A 151 -13.73 -14.95 3.59
CA ARG A 151 -14.84 -15.83 3.20
C ARG A 151 -15.03 -15.88 1.70
N LYS A 152 -14.55 -14.85 1.01
CA LYS A 152 -14.70 -14.69 -0.43
C LYS A 152 -13.55 -15.36 -1.17
N GLU A 153 -12.34 -15.15 -0.67
CA GLU A 153 -11.09 -15.79 -1.12
C GLU A 153 -10.83 -17.07 -0.33
#